data_AF-A0A8T5MY66-F1
#
_entry.id   AF-A0A8T5MY66-F1
#
_cell.length_a   1.000
_cell.length_b   1.000
_cell.length_c   1.000
_cell.angle_alpha   90.00
_cell.angle_beta   90.00
_cell.angle_gamma   90.00
#
_symmetry.space_group_name_H-M   'P 1'
#
loop_
_entity.id
_entity.type
_entity.pdbx_description
1 polymer ?
#
loop_
_entity_poly.entity_id
_entity_poly.type
_entity_poly.pdbx_seq_one_letter_code
_entity_poly.pdbx_strand_id
1 'polypeptide(L)'
;MKKKIFFIFIIILFLLVCLNVVCAAENNCTQNWQCTIWSACVGEIQIRSCIDSNNCGNDSAKPVENQSCFQCTPNWQCTEWDPEICPENSRQTKICTDANNCETTKNKPPEVKLCTFEDDYTWLVYVIMAILIFLILIVLMMILKILKTQSNESGVFPKKTIRPYYKPLQ
;
A
#
# COMPACT_ATOMS: atom_id res chain seq x y z
N MET A 1 103.10 28.97 -5.42
CA MET A 1 102.27 27.80 -5.76
C MET A 1 101.08 27.56 -4.81
N LYS A 2 101.16 27.89 -3.51
CA LYS A 2 100.08 27.63 -2.52
C LYS A 2 98.74 28.35 -2.78
N LYS A 3 98.74 29.55 -3.39
CA LYS A 3 97.50 30.31 -3.72
C LYS A 3 96.65 29.68 -4.83
N LYS A 4 97.26 28.98 -5.80
CA LYS A 4 96.53 28.30 -6.89
C LYS A 4 95.83 27.02 -6.39
N ILE A 5 96.50 26.28 -5.50
CA ILE A 5 95.92 25.08 -4.86
C ILE A 5 94.76 25.47 -3.93
N PHE A 6 94.89 26.57 -3.19
CA PHE A 6 93.79 27.09 -2.35
C PHE A 6 92.56 27.48 -3.19
N PHE A 7 92.75 28.10 -4.35
CA PHE A 7 91.66 28.41 -5.27
C PHE A 7 90.99 27.16 -5.84
N ILE A 8 91.77 26.13 -6.17
CA ILE A 8 91.25 24.84 -6.65
C ILE A 8 90.45 24.13 -5.55
N PHE A 9 90.92 24.15 -4.29
CA PHE A 9 90.17 23.62 -3.15
C PHE A 9 88.87 24.37 -2.90
N ILE A 10 88.86 25.69 -3.02
CA ILE A 10 87.62 26.49 -2.91
C ILE A 10 86.65 26.16 -4.04
N ILE A 11 87.14 26.04 -5.28
CA ILE A 11 86.30 25.68 -6.43
C ILE A 11 85.74 24.26 -6.28
N ILE A 12 86.55 23.29 -5.82
CA ILE A 12 86.10 21.91 -5.57
C ILE A 12 85.12 21.87 -4.40
N LEU A 13 85.34 22.64 -3.33
CA LEU A 13 84.41 22.75 -2.21
C LEU A 13 83.08 23.38 -2.64
N PHE A 14 83.14 24.41 -3.49
CA PHE A 14 81.95 25.08 -4.03
C PHE A 14 81.19 24.15 -4.99
N LEU A 15 81.90 23.38 -5.82
CA LEU A 15 81.31 22.35 -6.71
C LEU A 15 80.70 21.18 -5.93
N LEU A 16 81.36 20.72 -4.85
CA LEU A 16 80.83 19.68 -3.95
C LEU A 16 79.61 20.16 -3.16
N VAL A 17 79.56 21.44 -2.79
CA VAL A 17 78.38 22.07 -2.19
C VAL A 17 77.24 22.18 -3.22
N CYS A 18 77.54 22.53 -4.48
CA CYS A 18 76.55 22.55 -5.56
C CYS A 18 76.00 21.16 -5.91
N LEU A 19 76.78 20.09 -5.78
CA LEU A 19 76.34 18.71 -6.05
C LEU A 19 75.35 18.13 -5.02
N ASN A 20 75.30 18.70 -3.80
CA ASN A 20 74.37 18.27 -2.74
C ASN A 20 73.07 19.08 -2.71
N VAL A 21 72.99 20.16 -3.50
CA VAL A 21 71.72 20.86 -3.73
C VAL A 21 71.00 20.14 -4.86
N VAL A 22 70.55 18.91 -4.56
CA VAL A 22 69.41 18.35 -5.26
C VAL A 22 68.22 19.16 -4.77
N CYS A 23 67.88 20.21 -5.52
CA CYS A 23 66.55 20.79 -5.45
C CYS A 23 65.59 19.69 -5.91
N ALA A 24 65.11 18.87 -4.97
CA ALA A 24 63.78 18.32 -5.10
C ALA A 24 62.86 19.54 -5.12
N ALA A 25 62.64 20.09 -6.31
CA ALA A 25 61.50 20.94 -6.56
C ALA A 25 60.30 20.02 -6.29
N GLU A 26 59.84 20.02 -5.04
CA GLU A 26 58.47 19.65 -4.74
C GLU A 26 57.65 20.55 -5.65
N ASN A 27 57.17 19.99 -6.76
CA ASN A 27 56.24 20.67 -7.64
C ASN A 27 55.00 20.92 -6.76
N ASN A 28 54.97 22.07 -6.10
CA ASN A 28 53.86 22.55 -5.28
C ASN A 28 52.71 22.93 -6.23
N CYS A 29 52.21 21.92 -6.94
CA CYS A 29 51.02 22.01 -7.73
C CYS A 29 49.84 22.01 -6.76
N THR A 30 49.27 23.18 -6.54
CA THR A 30 48.07 23.34 -5.72
C THR A 30 46.87 23.02 -6.61
N GLN A 31 46.03 22.06 -6.20
CA GLN A 31 44.83 21.72 -6.96
C GLN A 31 43.85 22.89 -7.00
N ASN A 32 43.23 23.12 -8.16
CA ASN A 32 42.16 24.10 -8.34
C ASN A 32 40.91 23.38 -8.84
N TRP A 33 40.16 22.81 -7.91
CA TRP A 33 38.95 22.04 -8.21
C TRP A 33 37.80 22.94 -8.63
N GLN A 34 37.28 22.68 -9.82
CA GLN A 34 36.07 23.29 -10.35
C GLN A 34 35.00 22.19 -10.46
N CYS A 35 33.92 22.34 -9.71
CA CYS A 35 32.83 21.36 -9.70
C CYS A 35 31.60 21.88 -10.43
N THR A 36 30.90 21.00 -11.13
CA THR A 36 29.55 21.30 -11.65
C THR A 36 28.56 21.50 -10.50
N ILE A 37 27.39 22.07 -10.81
CA ILE A 37 26.23 21.95 -9.92
C ILE A 37 25.89 20.47 -9.70
N TRP A 38 25.23 20.18 -8.59
CA TRP A 38 24.66 18.86 -8.34
C TRP A 38 23.61 18.52 -9.38
N SER A 39 23.56 17.25 -9.80
CA SER A 39 22.50 16.71 -10.62
C SER A 39 21.15 16.77 -9.89
N ALA A 40 20.08 16.46 -10.62
CA ALA A 40 18.83 16.09 -9.97
C ALA A 40 19.04 14.91 -9.00
N CYS A 41 18.22 14.85 -7.97
CA CYS A 41 18.19 13.76 -7.01
C CYS A 41 17.55 12.53 -7.66
N VAL A 42 18.27 11.41 -7.72
CA VAL A 42 17.78 10.12 -8.26
C VAL A 42 18.13 9.04 -7.26
N GLY A 43 17.14 8.30 -6.74
CA GLY A 43 17.36 7.23 -5.76
C GLY A 43 18.11 7.72 -4.50
N GLU A 44 17.72 8.87 -3.96
CA GLU A 44 18.35 9.54 -2.80
C GLU A 44 19.81 9.99 -3.00
N ILE A 45 20.36 9.86 -4.21
CA ILE A 45 21.74 10.26 -4.54
C ILE A 45 21.72 11.36 -5.61
N GLN A 46 22.54 12.38 -5.40
CA GLN A 46 22.89 13.36 -6.43
C GLN A 46 24.39 13.28 -6.70
N ILE A 47 24.76 13.50 -7.95
CA ILE A 47 26.13 13.44 -8.43
C ILE A 47 26.58 14.80 -8.96
N ARG A 48 27.88 15.06 -8.89
CA ARG A 48 28.52 16.19 -9.59
C ARG A 48 29.87 15.74 -10.11
N SER A 49 30.43 16.49 -11.05
CA SER A 49 31.78 16.25 -11.55
C SER A 49 32.71 17.38 -11.11
N CYS A 50 33.90 17.04 -10.63
CA CYS A 50 34.94 17.97 -10.20
C CYS A 50 36.21 17.74 -11.01
N ILE A 51 36.70 18.79 -11.66
CA ILE A 51 37.89 18.77 -12.52
C ILE A 51 38.95 19.69 -11.91
N ASP A 52 40.19 19.20 -11.81
CA ASP A 52 41.32 20.03 -11.42
C ASP A 52 41.79 20.85 -12.61
N SER A 53 41.56 22.16 -12.57
CA SER A 53 41.96 23.07 -13.64
C SER A 53 43.47 23.21 -13.80
N ASN A 54 44.23 22.87 -12.74
CA ASN A 54 45.69 22.92 -12.76
C ASN A 54 46.33 21.58 -13.17
N ASN A 55 45.52 20.52 -13.36
CA ASN A 55 45.95 19.19 -13.77
C ASN A 55 47.14 18.65 -12.97
N CYS A 56 47.10 18.79 -11.65
CA CYS A 56 48.18 18.41 -10.73
C CYS A 56 48.34 16.89 -10.57
N GLY A 57 47.36 16.09 -11.00
CA GLY A 57 47.42 14.62 -11.00
C GLY A 57 47.33 13.99 -9.60
N ASN A 58 46.95 14.77 -8.58
CA ASN A 58 46.84 14.31 -7.20
C ASN A 58 45.41 14.54 -6.66
N ASP A 59 44.70 13.45 -6.35
CA ASP A 59 43.31 13.46 -5.87
C ASP A 59 43.15 13.58 -4.34
N SER A 60 44.24 13.80 -3.59
CA SER A 60 44.22 13.84 -2.12
C SER A 60 43.23 14.85 -1.51
N ALA A 61 42.91 15.90 -2.27
CA ALA A 61 41.98 16.96 -1.88
C ALA A 61 40.75 17.05 -2.81
N LYS A 62 40.46 15.99 -3.58
CA LYS A 62 39.33 15.99 -4.52
C LYS A 62 38.00 16.12 -3.75
N PRO A 63 37.12 17.08 -4.09
CA PRO A 63 35.81 17.21 -3.47
C PRO A 63 34.93 15.99 -3.75
N VAL A 64 34.02 15.69 -2.81
CA VAL A 64 33.08 14.57 -2.96
C VAL A 64 32.16 14.79 -4.17
N GLU A 65 32.00 13.75 -4.98
CA GLU A 65 31.21 13.77 -6.22
C GLU A 65 29.86 13.05 -6.12
N ASN A 66 29.57 12.40 -4.99
CA ASN A 66 28.26 11.84 -4.67
C ASN A 66 27.81 12.31 -3.29
N GLN A 67 26.55 12.70 -3.15
CA GLN A 67 26.00 12.95 -1.82
C GLN A 67 24.55 12.50 -1.76
N SER A 68 24.09 12.21 -0.55
CA SER A 68 22.66 12.05 -0.31
C SER A 68 21.96 13.37 -0.58
N CYS A 69 20.93 13.33 -1.42
CA CYS A 69 20.00 14.43 -1.60
C CYS A 69 18.75 14.19 -0.76
N PHE A 70 17.99 15.27 -0.56
CA PHE A 70 16.83 15.41 0.32
C PHE A 70 16.06 14.09 0.56
N GLN A 71 15.76 13.80 1.83
CA GLN A 71 14.89 12.70 2.27
C GLN A 71 13.64 12.66 1.39
N CYS A 72 13.61 11.72 0.43
CA CYS A 72 12.43 11.55 -0.40
C CYS A 72 11.35 11.00 0.52
N THR A 73 10.35 11.82 0.83
CA THR A 73 9.25 11.41 1.68
C THR A 73 8.19 10.80 0.77
N PRO A 74 7.94 9.49 0.84
CA PRO A 74 7.00 8.85 -0.05
C PRO A 74 5.60 9.42 0.21
N ASN A 75 4.89 9.73 -0.87
CA ASN A 75 3.51 10.16 -0.84
C ASN A 75 2.62 9.02 -1.34
N TRP A 76 2.34 8.08 -0.45
CA TRP A 76 1.54 6.90 -0.75
C TRP A 76 0.08 7.27 -1.05
N GLN A 77 -0.34 7.01 -2.27
CA GLN A 77 -1.72 7.09 -2.72
C GLN A 77 -2.24 5.67 -2.91
N CYS A 78 -3.34 5.31 -2.26
CA CYS A 78 -3.89 3.96 -2.34
C CYS A 78 -5.27 3.95 -2.97
N THR A 79 -5.61 2.88 -3.69
CA THR A 79 -6.98 2.60 -4.13
C THR A 79 -7.88 2.27 -2.93
N GLU A 80 -9.18 2.28 -3.18
CA GLU A 80 -10.14 1.65 -2.28
C GLU A 80 -9.88 0.16 -2.13
N TRP A 81 -10.45 -0.42 -1.08
CA TRP A 81 -10.38 -1.85 -0.82
C TRP A 81 -11.27 -2.62 -1.79
N ASP A 82 -10.69 -3.62 -2.44
CA ASP A 82 -11.34 -4.52 -3.40
C ASP A 82 -11.33 -5.96 -2.87
N PRO A 83 -12.47 -6.69 -2.98
CA PRO A 83 -13.80 -6.19 -3.37
C PRO A 83 -14.41 -5.30 -2.27
N GLU A 84 -15.44 -4.49 -2.60
CA GLU A 84 -16.08 -3.57 -1.64
C GLU A 84 -16.72 -4.30 -0.45
N ILE A 85 -17.48 -5.37 -0.74
CA ILE A 85 -18.05 -6.27 0.26
C ILE A 85 -16.99 -7.30 0.62
N CYS A 86 -16.86 -7.62 1.91
CA CYS A 86 -15.90 -8.63 2.36
C CYS A 86 -16.21 -9.97 1.67
N PRO A 87 -15.23 -10.62 1.01
CA PRO A 87 -15.42 -11.92 0.39
C PRO A 87 -15.25 -13.07 1.40
N GLU A 88 -15.68 -14.28 1.05
CA GLU A 88 -15.61 -15.48 1.91
C GLU A 88 -14.21 -15.78 2.47
N ASN A 89 -13.16 -15.46 1.70
CA ASN A 89 -11.77 -15.63 2.14
C ASN A 89 -11.33 -14.59 3.22
N SER A 90 -12.26 -13.73 3.66
CA SER A 90 -12.09 -12.73 4.72
C SER A 90 -10.94 -11.76 4.45
N ARG A 91 -10.63 -11.51 3.18
CA ARG A 91 -9.48 -10.71 2.76
C ARG A 91 -9.86 -9.72 1.67
N GLN A 92 -9.53 -8.45 1.92
CA GLN A 92 -9.59 -7.39 0.92
C GLN A 92 -8.19 -6.92 0.58
N THR A 93 -8.03 -6.42 -0.65
CA THR A 93 -6.76 -5.92 -1.17
C THR A 93 -6.89 -4.48 -1.66
N LYS A 94 -5.80 -3.72 -1.63
CA LYS A 94 -5.71 -2.42 -2.27
C LYS A 94 -4.32 -2.24 -2.86
N ILE A 95 -4.18 -1.32 -3.79
CA ILE A 95 -2.91 -1.01 -4.44
C ILE A 95 -2.45 0.36 -3.95
N CYS A 96 -1.20 0.47 -3.48
CA CYS A 96 -0.61 1.73 -3.05
C CYS A 96 0.59 2.08 -3.95
N THR A 97 0.53 3.26 -4.58
CA THR A 97 1.59 3.82 -5.42
C THR A 97 2.19 5.06 -4.77
N ASP A 98 3.49 5.25 -4.94
CA ASP A 98 4.17 6.45 -4.44
C ASP A 98 4.13 7.54 -5.51
N ALA A 99 3.38 8.61 -5.27
CA ALA A 99 3.27 9.73 -6.20
C ALA A 99 4.61 10.49 -6.38
N ASN A 100 5.54 10.36 -5.42
CA ASN A 100 6.84 11.01 -5.47
C ASN A 100 7.93 10.13 -6.08
N ASN A 101 7.63 8.87 -6.45
CA ASN A 101 8.60 7.91 -7.01
C ASN A 101 9.91 7.81 -6.21
N CYS A 102 9.82 7.74 -4.88
CA CYS A 102 10.97 7.68 -3.98
C CYS A 102 11.68 6.31 -3.97
N GLU A 103 11.20 5.31 -4.73
CA GLU A 103 11.77 3.96 -4.82
C GLU A 103 11.98 3.26 -3.46
N THR A 104 11.20 3.65 -2.46
CA THR A 104 11.28 3.13 -1.10
C THR A 104 10.02 2.37 -0.72
N THR A 105 10.13 1.45 0.24
CA THR A 105 8.98 0.78 0.90
C THR A 105 8.73 1.34 2.30
N LYS A 106 9.51 2.34 2.72
CA LYS A 106 9.37 2.99 4.03
C LYS A 106 7.97 3.57 4.17
N ASN A 107 7.32 3.26 5.29
CA ASN A 107 5.95 3.69 5.61
C ASN A 107 4.90 3.30 4.55
N LYS A 108 5.16 2.32 3.67
CA LYS A 108 4.16 1.83 2.72
C LYS A 108 2.95 1.25 3.49
N PRO A 109 1.72 1.72 3.24
CA PRO A 109 0.53 1.17 3.88
C PRO A 109 0.34 -0.31 3.52
N PRO A 110 -0.27 -1.13 4.41
CA PRO A 110 -0.55 -2.52 4.10
C PRO A 110 -1.56 -2.63 2.96
N GLU A 111 -1.25 -3.48 1.97
CA GLU A 111 -2.08 -3.72 0.78
C GLU A 111 -3.09 -4.85 0.97
N VAL A 112 -3.09 -5.48 2.15
CA VAL A 112 -4.02 -6.53 2.52
C VAL A 112 -4.56 -6.26 3.91
N LYS A 113 -5.88 -6.41 4.08
CA LYS A 113 -6.51 -6.43 5.40
C LYS A 113 -7.44 -7.63 5.55
N LEU A 114 -7.69 -7.99 6.80
CA LEU A 114 -8.76 -8.91 7.16
C LEU A 114 -10.09 -8.14 7.29
N CYS A 115 -11.17 -8.80 6.95
CA CYS A 115 -12.53 -8.30 7.10
C CYS A 115 -13.46 -9.44 7.55
N THR A 116 -14.67 -9.09 7.99
CA THR A 116 -15.69 -10.08 8.39
C THR A 116 -16.64 -10.32 7.23
N PHE A 117 -16.73 -11.56 6.78
CA PHE A 117 -17.76 -11.98 5.82
C PHE A 117 -19.10 -12.15 6.55
N GLU A 118 -20.17 -11.57 5.99
CA GLU A 118 -21.53 -11.71 6.49
C GLU A 118 -22.41 -12.39 5.44
N ASP A 119 -23.01 -13.51 5.81
CA ASP A 119 -23.94 -14.23 4.95
C ASP A 119 -25.26 -13.46 4.80
N ASP A 120 -25.70 -13.22 3.56
CA ASP A 120 -27.02 -12.65 3.28
C ASP A 120 -28.07 -13.75 3.10
N TYR A 121 -28.83 -14.02 4.18
CA TYR A 121 -29.95 -14.97 4.19
C TYR A 121 -31.32 -14.31 3.98
N THR A 122 -31.39 -13.04 3.58
CA THR A 122 -32.66 -12.32 3.42
C THR A 122 -33.63 -13.03 2.49
N TRP A 123 -33.13 -13.59 1.39
CA TRP A 123 -33.93 -14.36 0.42
C TRP A 123 -34.56 -15.62 1.05
N LEU A 124 -33.82 -16.34 1.89
CA LEU A 124 -34.33 -17.52 2.60
C LEU A 124 -35.48 -17.14 3.53
N VAL A 125 -35.35 -16.02 4.24
CA VAL A 125 -36.41 -15.51 5.12
C VAL A 125 -37.67 -15.21 4.32
N TYR A 126 -37.58 -14.51 3.18
CA TYR A 126 -38.75 -14.23 2.34
C TYR A 126 -39.41 -15.50 1.79
N VAL A 127 -38.61 -16.49 1.37
CA VAL A 127 -39.13 -17.78 0.88
C VAL A 127 -39.87 -18.52 2.00
N ILE A 128 -39.31 -18.59 3.21
CA ILE A 128 -39.95 -19.23 4.37
C ILE A 128 -41.25 -18.51 4.73
N MET A 129 -41.25 -17.17 4.76
CA MET A 129 -42.45 -16.38 5.04
C MET A 129 -43.56 -16.62 4.02
N ALA A 130 -43.22 -16.72 2.73
CA ALA A 130 -44.19 -17.03 1.67
C ALA A 130 -44.81 -18.42 1.86
N ILE A 131 -44.00 -19.42 2.21
CA ILE A 131 -44.49 -20.78 2.50
C ILE A 131 -45.44 -20.77 3.71
N LEU A 132 -45.09 -20.08 4.80
CA LEU A 132 -45.93 -19.97 5.99
C LEU A 132 -47.27 -19.31 5.69
N ILE A 133 -47.28 -18.23 4.91
CA ILE A 133 -48.51 -17.55 4.47
C ILE A 133 -49.38 -18.50 3.64
N PHE A 134 -48.79 -19.24 2.71
CA PHE A 134 -49.52 -20.19 1.88
C PHE A 134 -50.17 -21.31 2.71
N LEU A 135 -49.46 -21.85 3.70
CA LEU A 135 -50.01 -22.85 4.62
C LEU A 135 -51.16 -22.28 5.45
N ILE A 136 -51.04 -21.04 5.94
CA ILE A 136 -52.13 -20.35 6.67
C ILE A 136 -53.35 -20.19 5.77
N LEU A 137 -53.19 -19.79 4.51
CA LEU A 137 -54.29 -19.66 3.57
C LEU A 137 -54.98 -21.01 3.28
N ILE A 138 -54.21 -22.09 3.14
CA ILE A 138 -54.78 -23.45 2.99
C ILE A 138 -55.62 -23.82 4.20
N VAL A 139 -55.10 -23.59 5.41
CA VAL A 139 -55.83 -23.87 6.66
C VAL A 139 -57.10 -23.03 6.75
N LEU A 140 -57.04 -21.74 6.42
CA LEU A 140 -58.21 -20.86 6.37
C LEU A 140 -59.25 -21.37 5.36
N MET A 141 -58.83 -21.78 4.16
CA MET A 141 -59.73 -22.37 3.17
C MET A 141 -60.38 -23.67 3.68
N MET A 142 -59.64 -24.53 4.38
CA MET A 142 -60.19 -25.74 5.01
C MET A 142 -61.21 -25.39 6.10
N ILE A 143 -60.92 -24.42 6.96
CA ILE A 143 -61.86 -23.95 8.01
C ILE A 143 -63.12 -23.37 7.37
N LEU A 144 -63.00 -22.52 6.36
CA LEU A 144 -64.14 -21.96 5.64
C LEU A 144 -65.01 -23.05 5.00
N LYS A 145 -64.38 -24.11 4.46
CA LYS A 145 -65.11 -25.29 3.98
C LYS A 145 -65.85 -25.99 5.12
N ILE A 146 -65.23 -26.18 6.29
CA ILE A 146 -65.86 -26.82 7.46
C ILE A 146 -67.05 -25.98 7.97
N LEU A 147 -66.87 -24.66 8.14
CA LEU A 147 -67.92 -23.75 8.61
C LEU A 147 -69.12 -23.71 7.65
N LYS A 148 -68.87 -23.73 6.33
CA LYS A 148 -69.94 -23.80 5.32
C LYS A 148 -70.72 -25.11 5.39
N THR A 149 -70.06 -26.23 5.70
CA THR A 149 -70.73 -27.52 5.90
C THR A 149 -71.69 -27.48 7.09
N GLN A 150 -71.30 -26.85 8.19
CA GLN A 150 -72.13 -26.72 9.40
C GLN A 150 -73.41 -25.89 9.18
N SER A 151 -73.34 -24.80 8.41
CA SER A 151 -74.54 -23.99 8.10
C SER A 151 -75.55 -24.72 7.23
N ASN A 152 -75.10 -25.65 6.37
CA ASN A 152 -75.98 -26.41 5.49
C ASN A 152 -76.82 -27.46 6.24
N GLU A 153 -76.34 -27.99 7.37
CA GLU A 153 -77.07 -28.96 8.20
C GLU A 153 -78.12 -28.30 9.09
N SER A 154 -77.89 -27.07 9.57
CA SER A 154 -78.87 -26.30 10.35
C SER A 154 -80.15 -25.89 9.60
N GLY A 155 -80.21 -26.10 8.27
CA GLY A 155 -81.39 -25.87 7.43
C GLY A 155 -82.43 -27.01 7.44
N VAL A 156 -82.13 -28.16 8.07
CA VAL A 156 -83.06 -29.31 8.14
C VAL A 156 -83.71 -29.36 9.53
N PHE A 157 -84.73 -28.53 9.74
CA PHE A 157 -85.63 -28.69 10.89
C PHE A 157 -86.41 -30.01 10.73
N PRO A 158 -86.40 -30.94 11.71
CA PRO A 158 -87.24 -32.13 11.65
C PRO A 158 -88.71 -31.69 11.70
N LYS A 159 -89.49 -32.05 10.67
CA LYS A 159 -90.96 -31.85 10.66
C LYS A 159 -91.54 -32.52 11.91
N LYS A 160 -92.08 -31.73 12.84
CA LYS A 160 -92.91 -32.24 13.94
C LYS A 160 -94.13 -32.94 13.34
N THR A 161 -94.16 -34.26 13.42
CA THR A 161 -95.35 -35.06 13.13
C THR A 161 -96.37 -34.83 14.25
N ILE A 162 -97.42 -34.07 13.95
CA ILE A 162 -98.59 -33.93 14.82
C ILE A 162 -99.32 -35.28 14.81
N ARG A 163 -99.30 -36.01 15.93
CA ARG A 163 -100.16 -37.19 16.10
C ARG A 163 -101.61 -36.72 16.32
N PRO A 164 -102.58 -37.19 15.51
CA PRO A 164 -103.99 -36.87 15.74
C PRO A 164 -104.47 -37.52 17.04
N TYR A 165 -105.01 -36.71 17.94
CA TYR A 165 -105.61 -37.15 19.18
C TYR A 165 -107.01 -37.71 18.88
N TYR A 166 -107.16 -39.03 18.91
CA TYR A 166 -108.48 -39.67 18.84
C TYR A 166 -109.19 -39.52 20.19
N LYS A 167 -110.39 -38.95 20.14
CA LYS A 167 -111.32 -38.83 21.27
C LYS A 167 -112.21 -40.08 21.30
N PRO A 168 -112.19 -40.94 22.33
CA PRO A 168 -113.21 -41.96 22.48
C PRO A 168 -114.52 -41.33 22.96
N LEU A 169 -115.62 -41.75 22.34
CA LEU A 169 -116.99 -41.42 22.69
C LEU A 169 -117.51 -42.32 23.82
N GLN A 170 -118.39 -41.70 24.64
CA GLN A 170 -119.26 -42.22 25.70
C GLN A 170 -118.63 -42.44 27.08
#